data_AF-A0A8H6CC30-F1
#
_entry.id   AF-A0A8H6CC30-F1
#
_cell.length_a   1.000
_cell.length_b   1.000
_cell.length_c   1.000
_cell.angle_alpha   90.00
_cell.angle_beta   90.00
_cell.angle_gamma   90.00
#
_symmetry.space_group_name_H-M   'P 1'
#
loop_
_entity.id
_entity.type
_entity.pdbx_description
1 polymer ?
#
loop_
_entity_poly.entity_id
_entity_poly.type
_entity_poly.pdbx_seq_one_letter_code
_entity_poly.pdbx_strand_id
1 'polypeptide(L)'
;MATPAAQRSSHNTDAEYNLPNDTVEHNRLEDQAAGFADLMHNRVIHAPLRNPHRLLDIGCGTNAVTHHLAATYPTASHIYGLDLSPVPHIHRPRAAPTANVTYIQGDVKKLSRTDERLAAGS
;
A
#
# COMPACT_ATOMS: atom_id res chain seq x y z
N MET A 1 30.89 20.90 -9.87
CA MET A 1 30.58 20.78 -8.42
C MET A 1 29.45 19.77 -8.29
N ALA A 2 29.65 18.67 -7.57
CA ALA A 2 28.60 17.68 -7.36
C ALA A 2 27.60 18.20 -6.33
N THR A 3 26.32 18.22 -6.67
CA THR A 3 25.23 18.51 -5.73
C THR A 3 25.30 17.49 -4.59
N PRO A 4 25.19 17.89 -3.30
CA PRO A 4 25.13 16.93 -2.21
C PRO A 4 23.98 15.95 -2.46
N ALA A 5 24.23 14.66 -2.28
CA ALA A 5 23.16 13.67 -2.33
C ALA A 5 22.08 14.08 -1.32
N ALA A 6 20.83 14.24 -1.79
CA ALA A 6 19.72 14.59 -0.92
C ALA A 6 19.60 13.55 0.20
N GLN A 7 19.48 14.02 1.45
CA GLN A 7 19.31 13.13 2.60
C GLN A 7 18.01 12.34 2.44
N ARG A 8 18.13 11.03 2.27
CA ARG A 8 17.01 10.10 2.09
C ARG A 8 16.35 9.84 3.45
N SER A 9 15.02 9.77 3.50
CA SER A 9 14.29 9.37 4.71
C SER A 9 13.99 7.87 4.70
N SER A 10 13.88 7.26 5.87
CA SER A 10 13.47 5.85 6.04
C SER A 10 12.45 5.75 7.17
N HIS A 11 11.87 4.57 7.36
CA HIS A 11 11.02 4.33 8.53
C HIS A 11 11.84 4.43 9.83
N ASN A 12 11.22 4.89 10.91
CA ASN A 12 11.83 4.92 12.24
C ASN A 12 11.33 3.73 13.07
N THR A 13 11.61 2.51 12.62
CA THR A 13 11.19 1.26 13.27
C THR A 13 12.33 0.25 13.23
N ASP A 14 12.32 -0.73 14.14
CA ASP A 14 13.27 -1.86 14.16
C ASP A 14 12.95 -2.94 13.11
N ALA A 15 12.10 -2.65 12.13
CA ALA A 15 11.71 -3.60 11.09
C ALA A 15 12.81 -3.76 10.04
N GLU A 16 12.80 -4.92 9.35
CA GLU A 16 13.86 -5.34 8.43
C GLU A 16 13.83 -4.64 7.04
N TYR A 17 13.12 -3.52 6.88
CA TYR A 17 12.96 -2.84 5.58
C TYR A 17 13.95 -1.66 5.42
N ASN A 18 15.05 -1.90 4.71
CA ASN A 18 16.18 -0.96 4.66
C ASN A 18 16.11 0.07 3.52
N LEU A 19 15.00 0.16 2.78
CA LEU A 19 14.88 1.11 1.68
C LEU A 19 14.34 2.47 2.15
N PRO A 20 14.71 3.57 1.47
CA PRO A 20 14.14 4.88 1.73
C PRO A 20 12.62 4.92 1.52
N ASN A 21 11.96 5.91 2.10
CA ASN A 21 10.53 6.20 1.95
C ASN A 21 10.28 7.70 1.67
N ASP A 22 11.26 8.39 1.11
CA ASP A 22 11.12 9.78 0.70
C ASP A 22 10.35 9.92 -0.63
N THR A 23 10.06 11.16 -1.01
CA THR A 23 9.30 11.47 -2.23
C THR A 23 9.95 10.93 -3.51
N VAL A 24 11.29 10.91 -3.58
CA VAL A 24 11.98 10.39 -4.78
C VAL A 24 11.79 8.88 -4.88
N GLU A 25 11.84 8.16 -3.75
CA GLU A 25 11.54 6.73 -3.75
C GLU A 25 10.07 6.44 -4.07
N HIS A 26 9.14 7.21 -3.49
CA HIS A 26 7.72 7.04 -3.78
C HIS A 26 7.40 7.28 -5.27
N ASN A 27 7.96 8.31 -5.89
CA ASN A 27 7.78 8.53 -7.33
C ASN A 27 8.33 7.35 -8.15
N ARG A 28 9.51 6.83 -7.78
CA ARG A 28 10.09 5.65 -8.44
C ARG A 28 9.18 4.42 -8.33
N LEU A 29 8.54 4.22 -7.17
CA LEU A 29 7.61 3.12 -6.93
C LEU A 29 6.30 3.29 -7.70
N GLU A 30 5.78 4.51 -7.81
CA GLU A 30 4.59 4.83 -8.61
C GLU A 30 4.84 4.59 -10.11
N ASP A 31 5.95 5.10 -10.65
CA ASP A 31 6.33 4.88 -12.05
C ASP A 31 6.47 3.37 -12.35
N GLN A 32 7.07 2.62 -11.41
CA GLN A 32 7.19 1.19 -11.50
C GLN A 32 5.83 0.48 -11.45
N ALA A 33 4.93 0.89 -10.57
CA ALA A 33 3.59 0.34 -10.46
C ALA A 33 2.77 0.58 -11.74
N ALA A 34 2.84 1.78 -12.31
CA ALA A 34 2.20 2.13 -13.58
C ALA A 34 2.74 1.29 -14.74
N GLY A 35 4.07 1.17 -14.88
CA GLY A 35 4.69 0.37 -15.92
C GLY A 35 4.34 -1.13 -15.81
N PHE A 36 4.22 -1.65 -14.59
CA PHE A 36 3.75 -3.02 -14.36
C PHE A 36 2.28 -3.20 -14.70
N ALA A 37 1.41 -2.25 -14.32
CA ALA A 37 0.00 -2.29 -14.71
C ALA A 37 -0.16 -2.31 -16.23
N ASP A 38 0.59 -1.47 -16.96
CA ASP A 38 0.56 -1.43 -18.43
C ASP A 38 1.03 -2.76 -19.05
N LEU A 39 2.14 -3.32 -18.57
CA LEU A 39 2.66 -4.61 -19.01
C LEU A 39 1.63 -5.74 -18.79
N MET A 40 0.86 -5.66 -17.71
CA MET A 40 -0.19 -6.61 -17.36
C MET A 40 -1.55 -6.29 -17.97
N HIS A 41 -1.63 -5.36 -18.93
CA HIS A 41 -2.89 -4.90 -19.54
C HIS A 41 -3.93 -4.47 -18.49
N ASN A 42 -3.47 -3.75 -17.48
CA ASN A 42 -4.22 -3.28 -16.32
C ASN A 42 -4.86 -4.40 -15.47
N ARG A 43 -4.37 -5.64 -15.57
CA ARG A 43 -4.75 -6.76 -14.70
C ARG A 43 -3.68 -6.99 -13.65
N VAL A 44 -3.65 -6.18 -12.59
CA VAL A 44 -2.61 -6.31 -11.54
C VAL A 44 -2.88 -7.51 -10.62
N ILE A 45 -4.15 -7.90 -10.45
CA ILE A 45 -4.54 -9.01 -9.57
C ILE A 45 -4.75 -10.30 -10.38
N HIS A 46 -3.81 -11.23 -10.22
CA HIS A 46 -3.86 -12.54 -10.89
C HIS A 46 -4.43 -13.66 -10.03
N ALA A 47 -4.57 -13.45 -8.72
CA ALA A 47 -5.20 -14.41 -7.82
C ALA A 47 -6.66 -14.66 -8.24
N PRO A 48 -7.15 -15.91 -8.19
CA PRO A 48 -8.50 -16.27 -8.62
C PRO A 48 -9.56 -15.90 -7.57
N LEU A 49 -9.63 -14.61 -7.20
CA LEU A 49 -10.57 -14.10 -6.20
C LEU A 49 -12.00 -14.06 -6.77
N ARG A 50 -12.98 -14.45 -5.96
CA ARG A 50 -14.41 -14.39 -6.31
C ARG A 50 -15.14 -13.60 -5.25
N ASN A 51 -15.60 -12.40 -5.59
CA ASN A 51 -16.34 -11.49 -4.70
C ASN A 51 -15.74 -11.40 -3.29
N PRO A 52 -14.44 -11.04 -3.16
CA PRO A 52 -13.82 -10.93 -1.86
C PRO A 52 -14.56 -9.91 -1.00
N HIS A 53 -14.94 -10.30 0.22
CA HIS A 53 -15.59 -9.40 1.16
C HIS A 53 -14.59 -8.45 1.83
N ARG A 54 -13.42 -8.96 2.22
CA ARG A 54 -12.35 -8.19 2.86
C ARG A 54 -11.02 -8.49 2.17
N LEU A 55 -10.18 -7.47 2.00
CA LEU A 55 -8.84 -7.60 1.44
C LEU A 55 -7.82 -6.91 2.36
N LEU A 56 -6.58 -7.41 2.34
CA LEU A 56 -5.44 -6.86 3.07
C LEU A 56 -4.24 -6.79 2.13
N ASP A 57 -3.68 -5.59 1.98
CA ASP A 57 -2.43 -5.31 1.27
C ASP A 57 -1.33 -5.03 2.30
N ILE A 58 -0.37 -5.95 2.44
CA ILE A 58 0.71 -5.89 3.44
C ILE A 58 1.96 -5.28 2.79
N GLY A 59 2.50 -4.23 3.40
CA GLY A 59 3.57 -3.44 2.80
C GLY A 59 3.03 -2.58 1.66
N CYS A 60 1.87 -1.95 1.89
CA CYS A 60 1.14 -1.22 0.85
C CYS A 60 1.88 0.03 0.31
N GLY A 61 2.95 0.49 0.99
CA GLY A 61 3.82 1.57 0.55
C GLY A 61 3.06 2.83 0.15
N THR A 62 3.05 3.13 -1.14
CA THR A 62 2.36 4.30 -1.72
C THR A 62 0.85 4.14 -1.90
N ASN A 63 0.31 2.93 -1.67
CA ASN A 63 -1.06 2.47 -1.95
C ASN A 63 -1.42 2.23 -3.43
N ALA A 64 -0.47 2.18 -4.36
CA ALA A 64 -0.80 1.91 -5.76
C ALA A 64 -1.63 0.62 -5.95
N VAL A 65 -1.22 -0.47 -5.28
CA VAL A 65 -1.94 -1.77 -5.33
C VAL A 65 -3.24 -1.71 -4.51
N THR A 66 -3.23 -1.16 -3.30
CA THR A 66 -4.45 -0.93 -2.50
C THR A 66 -5.56 -0.22 -3.28
N HIS A 67 -5.22 0.83 -4.04
CA HIS A 67 -6.20 1.55 -4.87
C HIS A 67 -6.67 0.72 -6.06
N HIS A 68 -5.78 -0.04 -6.68
CA HIS A 68 -6.17 -0.97 -7.73
C HIS A 68 -7.16 -2.04 -7.20
N LEU A 69 -6.94 -2.55 -5.98
CA LEU A 69 -7.88 -3.45 -5.31
C LEU A 69 -9.25 -2.77 -5.09
N ALA A 70 -9.28 -1.51 -4.64
CA ALA A 70 -10.52 -0.78 -4.42
C ALA A 70 -11.31 -0.51 -5.69
N ALA A 71 -10.63 -0.18 -6.79
CA ALA A 71 -11.24 -0.02 -8.09
C ALA A 71 -11.75 -1.36 -8.66
N THR A 72 -11.02 -2.45 -8.43
CA THR A 72 -11.36 -3.79 -8.96
C THR A 72 -12.49 -4.45 -8.18
N TYR A 73 -12.53 -4.26 -6.86
CA TYR A 73 -13.49 -4.88 -5.95
C TYR A 73 -14.30 -3.81 -5.18
N PRO A 74 -15.08 -2.97 -5.87
CA PRO A 74 -15.84 -1.89 -5.23
C PRO A 74 -16.91 -2.39 -4.26
N THR A 75 -17.33 -3.67 -4.38
CA THR A 75 -18.30 -4.31 -3.48
C THR A 75 -17.68 -4.94 -2.25
N ALA A 76 -16.34 -4.99 -2.14
CA ALA A 76 -15.69 -5.43 -0.92
C ALA A 76 -16.10 -4.50 0.23
N SER A 77 -16.51 -5.05 1.37
CA SER A 77 -16.90 -4.26 2.52
C SER A 77 -15.70 -3.50 3.10
N HIS A 78 -14.50 -4.06 2.97
CA HIS A 78 -13.28 -3.40 3.43
C HIS A 78 -12.01 -3.82 2.71
N ILE A 79 -11.08 -2.88 2.58
CA ILE A 79 -9.74 -3.06 2.05
C ILE A 79 -8.78 -2.37 3.01
N TYR A 80 -7.83 -3.13 3.55
CA TYR A 80 -6.83 -2.60 4.46
C TYR A 80 -5.50 -2.47 3.74
N GLY A 81 -4.91 -1.28 3.73
CA GLY A 81 -3.50 -1.10 3.41
C GLY A 81 -2.71 -1.04 4.71
N LEU A 82 -1.70 -1.90 4.88
CA LEU A 82 -0.83 -1.91 6.06
C LEU A 82 0.61 -1.60 5.67
N ASP A 83 1.24 -0.65 6.33
CA ASP A 83 2.67 -0.35 6.13
C ASP A 83 3.36 0.15 7.41
N LEU A 84 4.69 0.00 7.47
CA LEU A 84 5.53 0.53 8.55
C LEU A 84 5.54 2.06 8.57
N SER A 85 5.52 2.68 7.39
CA SER A 85 5.60 4.13 7.19
C SER A 85 4.24 4.69 6.83
N PRO A 86 3.85 5.86 7.35
CA PRO A 86 2.58 6.47 7.00
C PRO A 86 2.47 6.67 5.48
N VAL A 87 1.34 6.29 4.90
CA VAL A 87 1.07 6.56 3.48
C VAL A 87 1.11 8.06 3.23
N PRO A 88 1.84 8.54 2.20
CA PRO A 88 1.96 9.96 1.92
C PRO A 88 0.58 10.57 1.61
N HIS A 89 0.30 11.73 2.20
CA HIS A 89 -0.97 12.44 2.02
C HIS A 89 -1.32 12.75 0.55
N ILE A 90 -0.31 12.92 -0.31
CA ILE A 90 -0.50 13.24 -1.74
C ILE A 90 -1.15 12.09 -2.52
N HIS A 91 -1.04 10.85 -2.01
CA HIS A 91 -1.56 9.66 -2.64
C HIS A 91 -2.92 9.22 -2.06
N ARG A 92 -3.45 9.92 -1.04
CA ARG A 92 -4.83 9.68 -0.59
C ARG A 92 -5.79 10.25 -1.64
N PRO A 93 -6.62 9.45 -2.30
CA PRO A 93 -7.45 9.94 -3.39
C PRO A 93 -8.43 10.99 -2.88
N ARG A 94 -8.43 12.16 -3.53
CA ARG A 94 -9.38 13.25 -3.28
C ARG A 94 -10.78 12.98 -3.88
N ALA A 95 -10.94 11.94 -4.69
CA ALA A 95 -12.18 11.56 -5.33
C ALA A 95 -12.40 10.04 -5.17
N ALA A 96 -13.58 9.64 -4.68
CA ALA A 96 -13.97 8.26 -4.37
C ALA A 96 -13.84 7.32 -5.61
N PRO A 97 -13.41 6.05 -5.44
CA PRO A 97 -13.96 5.05 -4.52
C PRO A 97 -12.91 4.47 -3.57
N THR A 98 -12.71 5.12 -2.42
CA THR A 98 -11.94 4.56 -1.30
C THR A 98 -12.72 4.60 0.01
N ALA A 99 -14.05 4.72 -0.06
CA ALA A 99 -14.91 4.70 1.13
C ALA A 99 -14.72 3.41 1.95
N ASN A 100 -14.31 2.31 1.30
CA ASN A 100 -14.02 1.03 1.91
C ASN A 100 -12.52 0.79 2.17
N VAL A 101 -11.64 1.78 1.97
CA VAL A 101 -10.20 1.64 2.23
C VAL A 101 -9.82 2.25 3.57
N THR A 102 -9.20 1.46 4.44
CA THR A 102 -8.55 1.96 5.68
C THR A 102 -7.06 1.69 5.64
N TYR A 103 -6.29 2.71 5.97
CA TYR A 103 -4.86 2.56 6.15
C TYR A 103 -4.50 2.27 7.62
N ILE A 104 -3.59 1.31 7.81
CA ILE A 104 -3.07 0.86 9.10
C ILE A 104 -1.56 1.09 9.10
N GLN A 105 -1.08 1.97 9.96
CA GLN A 105 0.37 2.10 10.19
C GLN A 105 0.81 1.09 11.24
N GLY A 106 1.78 0.24 10.92
CA GLY A 106 2.48 -0.58 11.89
C GLY A 106 3.19 -1.79 11.28
N ASP A 107 3.91 -2.50 12.16
CA ASP A 107 4.60 -3.74 11.81
C ASP A 107 3.62 -4.90 11.79
N VAL A 108 3.46 -5.52 10.61
CA VAL A 108 2.57 -6.67 10.42
C VAL A 108 2.86 -7.82 11.39
N LYS A 109 4.14 -8.05 11.73
CA LYS A 109 4.56 -9.14 12.63
C LYS A 109 4.01 -8.92 14.05
N LYS A 110 3.80 -7.66 14.44
CA LYS A 110 3.22 -7.26 15.73
C LYS A 110 1.69 -7.22 15.64
N LEU A 111 1.16 -6.52 14.64
CA LEU A 111 -0.26 -6.26 14.50
C LEU A 111 -1.09 -7.51 14.19
N SER A 112 -0.53 -8.51 13.49
CA SER A 112 -1.26 -9.75 13.19
C SER A 112 -1.73 -10.52 14.43
N ARG A 113 -1.23 -10.17 15.63
CA ARG A 113 -1.60 -10.79 16.91
C ARG A 113 -2.42 -9.86 17.82
N THR A 114 -2.50 -8.58 17.52
CA THR A 114 -3.03 -7.56 18.45
C THR A 114 -4.11 -6.68 17.83
N ASP A 115 -4.16 -6.57 16.49
CA ASP A 115 -5.15 -5.79 15.79
C ASP A 115 -6.33 -6.67 15.40
N GLU A 116 -7.51 -6.39 15.94
CA GLU A 116 -8.74 -7.15 15.68
C GLU A 116 -9.10 -7.18 14.20
N ARG A 117 -8.70 -6.16 13.42
CA ARG A 117 -8.95 -6.09 11.98
C ARG A 117 -8.15 -7.12 11.19
N LEU A 118 -7.08 -7.65 11.78
CA LEU A 118 -6.17 -8.64 11.17
C LEU A 118 -6.33 -10.03 11.79
N ALA A 119 -7.27 -10.20 12.72
CA ALA A 119 -7.52 -11.49 13.36
C ALA A 119 -7.98 -12.53 12.33
N ALA A 120 -7.66 -13.81 12.57
CA ALA A 120 -8.10 -14.90 11.70
C ALA A 120 -9.64 -14.94 11.65
N GLY A 121 -10.20 -14.93 10.44
CA GLY A 121 -11.65 -14.95 10.22
C GLY A 121 -12.35 -13.60 10.46
N SER A 122 -11.61 -12.52 10.72
CA SER A 122 -12.16 -11.17 10.74
C SER A 122 -12.73 -10.75 9.39
#